data_AF-A0A357Z0D4-F1
#
_entry.id   AF-A0A357Z0D4-F1
#
_cell.length_a   1.000
_cell.length_b   1.000
_cell.length_c   1.000
_cell.angle_alpha   90.00
_cell.angle_beta   90.00
_cell.angle_gamma   90.00
#
_symmetry.space_group_name_H-M   'P 1'
#
loop_
_entity.id
_entity.type
_entity.pdbx_description
1 polymer ?
#
loop_
_entity_poly.entity_id
_entity_poly.type
_entity_poly.pdbx_seq_one_letter_code
_entity_poly.pdbx_strand_id
1 'polypeptide(L)'
;MALTKKRLLKIAAVLGLTALAGVAVFGLYRVTGAVLDRMIPSSDAGSLPPVSSRPAGQEPGFSAESGSPPESAGSESGTDSAGKPAGVLDPYLADARKRVAQMTLRQEVGQAFLFECPASGAVRAIDQYSPGGYCLTERNFAGKTAAQVRRTLQSYQNSSKIPLLLACDEEGGTVVRISSNPALAPEKFASPRQVFAKGGLSAVTADTEKKAKLLKSLGVNVNLAPVCDISADPKTFIYARSLGRDAKTTAEFAKLSVRAYAEQGVGCVLKHFPGYGGTQDTHTGAARDTRSYQSFQKSDFLPFQAGIASGAACIMISHNTVEC
;
A
#
# COMPACT_ATOMS: atom_id res chain seq x y z
N MET A 1 -66.73 -1.18 -7.17
CA MET A 1 -65.94 -1.56 -5.98
C MET A 1 -65.53 -3.04 -5.90
N ALA A 2 -66.28 -4.00 -6.44
CA ALA A 2 -65.95 -5.44 -6.33
C ALA A 2 -64.78 -5.93 -7.23
N LEU A 3 -64.55 -5.28 -8.37
CA LEU A 3 -63.50 -5.66 -9.34
C LEU A 3 -62.08 -5.39 -8.82
N THR A 4 -61.92 -4.40 -7.95
CA THR A 4 -60.64 -3.94 -7.41
C THR A 4 -60.13 -4.86 -6.30
N LYS A 5 -61.01 -5.36 -5.41
CA LYS A 5 -60.64 -6.32 -4.36
C LYS A 5 -60.14 -7.66 -4.92
N LYS A 6 -60.76 -8.17 -5.99
CA LYS A 6 -60.31 -9.43 -6.64
C LYS A 6 -58.93 -9.31 -7.30
N ARG A 7 -58.57 -8.12 -7.83
CA ARG A 7 -57.21 -7.88 -8.37
C ARG A 7 -56.15 -7.78 -7.27
N LEU A 8 -56.46 -7.09 -6.16
CA LEU A 8 -55.56 -7.00 -5.00
C LEU A 8 -55.30 -8.35 -4.34
N LEU A 9 -56.32 -9.22 -4.18
CA LEU A 9 -56.11 -10.57 -3.65
C LEU A 9 -55.21 -11.43 -4.57
N LYS A 10 -55.35 -11.31 -5.89
CA LYS A 10 -54.50 -12.05 -6.83
C LYS A 10 -53.04 -11.58 -6.76
N ILE A 11 -52.80 -10.27 -6.64
CA ILE A 11 -51.44 -9.73 -6.51
C ILE A 11 -50.80 -10.17 -5.19
N ALA A 12 -51.55 -10.11 -4.08
CA ALA A 12 -51.06 -10.57 -2.77
C ALA A 12 -50.75 -12.08 -2.77
N ALA A 13 -51.58 -12.90 -3.44
CA ALA A 13 -51.33 -14.34 -3.56
C ALA A 13 -50.07 -14.64 -4.40
N VAL A 14 -49.85 -13.91 -5.50
CA VAL A 14 -48.64 -14.08 -6.33
C VAL A 14 -47.38 -13.64 -5.57
N LEU A 15 -47.42 -12.52 -4.84
CA LEU A 15 -46.30 -12.07 -4.01
C LEU A 15 -46.01 -13.01 -2.83
N GLY A 16 -47.05 -13.60 -2.23
CA GLY A 16 -46.90 -14.63 -1.19
C GLY A 16 -46.24 -15.90 -1.73
N LEU A 17 -46.64 -16.37 -2.91
CA LEU A 17 -46.04 -17.54 -3.55
C LEU A 17 -44.58 -17.31 -3.94
N THR A 18 -44.23 -16.13 -4.46
CA THR A 18 -42.83 -15.82 -4.83
C THR A 18 -41.93 -15.69 -3.60
N ALA A 19 -42.43 -15.13 -2.49
CA ALA A 19 -41.70 -15.07 -1.23
C ALA A 19 -41.47 -16.48 -0.64
N LEU A 20 -42.49 -17.35 -0.66
CA LEU A 20 -42.38 -18.75 -0.21
C LEU A 20 -41.40 -19.56 -1.06
N ALA A 21 -41.41 -19.39 -2.39
CA ALA A 21 -40.44 -20.00 -3.29
C ALA A 21 -39.02 -19.49 -3.01
N GLY A 22 -38.84 -18.19 -2.76
CA GLY A 22 -37.54 -17.60 -2.40
C GLY A 22 -36.96 -18.14 -1.09
N VAL A 23 -37.80 -18.30 -0.05
CA VAL A 23 -37.39 -18.89 1.23
C VAL A 23 -37.06 -20.38 1.09
N ALA A 24 -37.83 -21.13 0.29
CA ALA A 24 -37.56 -22.54 0.01
C ALA A 24 -36.24 -22.73 -0.77
N VAL A 25 -35.97 -21.89 -1.77
CA VAL A 25 -34.71 -21.92 -2.54
C VAL A 25 -33.52 -21.52 -1.67
N PHE A 26 -33.66 -20.50 -0.81
CA PHE A 26 -32.60 -20.09 0.12
C PHE A 26 -32.33 -21.14 1.21
N GLY A 27 -33.39 -21.77 1.73
CA GLY A 27 -33.29 -22.89 2.67
C GLY A 27 -32.62 -24.11 2.05
N LEU A 28 -32.98 -24.46 0.80
CA LEU A 28 -32.36 -25.55 0.07
C LEU A 28 -30.87 -25.27 -0.19
N TYR A 29 -30.49 -24.03 -0.54
CA TYR A 29 -29.08 -23.63 -0.75
C TYR A 29 -28.24 -23.69 0.54
N ARG A 30 -28.85 -23.34 1.69
CA ARG A 30 -28.22 -23.45 3.02
C ARG A 30 -27.99 -24.90 3.44
N VAL A 31 -28.96 -25.78 3.16
CA VAL A 31 -28.88 -27.19 3.51
C VAL A 31 -27.94 -27.94 2.56
N THR A 32 -27.98 -27.68 1.24
CA THR A 32 -27.04 -28.30 0.31
C THR A 32 -25.61 -27.83 0.52
N GLY A 33 -25.38 -26.55 0.83
CA GLY A 33 -24.04 -26.05 1.19
C GLY A 33 -23.44 -26.74 2.42
N ALA A 34 -24.23 -26.94 3.47
CA ALA A 34 -23.78 -27.63 4.69
C ALA A 34 -23.57 -29.15 4.50
N VAL A 35 -24.27 -29.76 3.53
CA VAL A 35 -24.10 -31.18 3.17
C VAL A 35 -22.88 -31.37 2.25
N LEU A 36 -22.63 -30.43 1.32
CA LEU A 36 -21.43 -30.43 0.47
C LEU A 36 -20.14 -30.24 1.29
N ASP A 37 -20.13 -29.35 2.28
CA ASP A 37 -19.00 -29.18 3.21
C ASP A 37 -18.73 -30.43 4.09
N ARG A 38 -19.73 -31.31 4.26
CA ARG A 38 -19.60 -32.59 4.98
C ARG A 38 -19.21 -33.77 4.08
N MET A 39 -19.39 -33.66 2.77
CA MET A 39 -19.14 -34.74 1.81
C MET A 39 -17.81 -34.60 1.06
N ILE A 40 -17.11 -33.47 1.20
CA ILE A 40 -15.76 -33.27 0.67
C ILE A 40 -14.79 -33.28 1.86
N PRO A 41 -13.99 -34.34 2.06
CA PRO A 41 -12.94 -34.33 3.07
C PRO A 41 -11.92 -33.25 2.71
N SER A 42 -11.55 -32.42 3.68
CA SER A 42 -10.37 -31.56 3.61
C SER A 42 -9.16 -32.43 3.29
N SER A 43 -8.49 -32.20 2.16
CA SER A 43 -7.23 -32.87 1.87
C SER A 43 -6.23 -32.56 2.99
N ASP A 44 -5.72 -33.62 3.59
CA ASP A 44 -4.75 -33.61 4.68
C ASP A 44 -3.57 -32.66 4.43
N ALA A 45 -3.11 -32.11 5.55
CA ALA A 45 -1.82 -31.48 5.69
C ALA A 45 -0.73 -32.39 5.08
N GLY A 46 -0.09 -31.92 4.02
CA GLY A 46 1.14 -32.51 3.52
C GLY A 46 2.20 -32.46 4.61
N SER A 47 2.52 -33.63 5.16
CA SER A 47 3.71 -33.90 5.95
C SER A 47 4.95 -33.37 5.25
N LEU A 48 5.68 -32.47 5.91
CA LEU A 48 7.01 -32.05 5.48
C LEU A 48 7.95 -33.27 5.43
N PRO A 49 8.81 -33.41 4.42
CA PRO A 49 9.80 -34.48 4.38
C PRO A 49 10.82 -34.30 5.52
N PRO A 50 11.44 -35.39 6.00
CA PRO A 50 12.38 -35.33 7.11
C PRO A 50 13.63 -34.53 6.71
N VAL A 51 14.06 -33.66 7.62
CA VAL A 51 15.34 -32.94 7.54
C VAL A 51 16.46 -33.98 7.56
N SER A 52 17.21 -34.05 6.47
CA SER A 52 18.42 -34.87 6.36
C SER A 52 19.44 -34.42 7.41
N SER A 53 19.82 -35.34 8.29
CA SER A 53 20.88 -35.16 9.28
C SER A 53 22.24 -35.07 8.58
N ARG A 54 22.91 -33.93 8.73
CA ARG A 54 24.36 -33.81 8.45
C ARG A 54 25.12 -34.10 9.76
N PRO A 55 26.30 -34.76 9.72
CA PRO A 55 26.94 -35.29 10.91
C PRO A 55 27.62 -34.19 11.75
N ALA A 56 27.72 -34.48 13.05
CA ALA A 56 28.34 -33.66 14.07
C ALA A 56 29.81 -33.31 13.76
N GLY A 57 30.16 -32.04 13.93
CA GLY A 57 31.53 -31.55 13.85
C GLY A 57 31.64 -30.05 14.12
N GLN A 58 32.05 -29.71 15.35
CA GLN A 58 32.57 -28.42 15.85
C GLN A 58 31.62 -27.21 15.88
N GLU A 59 31.08 -26.93 17.07
CA GLU A 59 30.64 -25.59 17.46
C GLU A 59 31.83 -24.74 17.93
N PRO A 60 31.91 -23.45 17.57
CA PRO A 60 32.61 -22.44 18.37
C PRO A 60 31.65 -21.88 19.42
N GLY A 61 32.00 -22.07 20.69
CA GLY A 61 31.23 -21.59 21.83
C GLY A 61 31.22 -20.07 21.94
N PHE A 62 30.03 -19.51 22.20
CA PHE A 62 29.87 -18.13 22.66
C PHE A 62 29.50 -18.18 24.15
N SER A 63 30.49 -17.90 25.00
CA SER A 63 30.27 -17.78 26.45
C SER A 63 29.68 -16.41 26.75
N ALA A 64 28.50 -16.38 27.34
CA ALA A 64 27.91 -15.16 27.88
C ALA A 64 28.47 -14.92 29.30
N GLU A 65 29.40 -13.98 29.43
CA GLU A 65 29.77 -13.44 30.74
C GLU A 65 28.77 -12.35 31.16
N SER A 66 28.19 -12.55 32.35
CA SER A 66 27.37 -11.61 33.07
C SER A 66 28.24 -10.53 33.72
N GLY A 67 28.15 -9.29 33.23
CA GLY A 67 28.68 -8.11 33.91
C GLY A 67 27.55 -7.22 34.43
N SER A 68 27.47 -7.03 35.74
CA SER A 68 26.59 -6.04 36.39
C SER A 68 27.02 -4.61 36.04
N PRO A 69 26.10 -3.61 36.02
CA PRO A 69 26.42 -2.24 35.67
C PRO A 69 27.04 -1.49 36.87
N PRO A 70 27.95 -0.52 36.66
CA PRO A 70 28.32 0.40 37.72
C PRO A 70 27.32 1.57 37.77
N GLU A 71 26.76 1.80 38.96
CA GLU A 71 26.21 3.10 39.34
C GLU A 71 27.36 4.04 39.74
N SER A 72 27.39 5.25 39.17
CA SER A 72 27.66 6.46 39.94
C SER A 72 27.21 7.69 39.17
N ALA A 73 26.55 8.57 39.93
CA ALA A 73 25.90 9.80 39.53
C ALA A 73 26.84 10.84 38.91
N GLY A 74 26.32 11.51 37.88
CA GLY A 74 26.68 12.86 37.47
C GLY A 74 25.38 13.61 37.18
N SER A 75 25.00 14.50 38.08
CA SER A 75 23.88 15.43 37.89
C SER A 75 24.30 16.46 36.85
N GLU A 76 23.69 16.40 35.66
CA GLU A 76 23.64 17.52 34.74
C GLU A 76 22.18 17.91 34.51
N SER A 77 21.68 18.75 35.43
CA SER A 77 20.62 19.69 35.10
C SER A 77 21.25 20.82 34.26
N GLY A 78 21.00 20.81 32.96
CA GLY A 78 21.54 21.83 32.06
C GLY A 78 21.02 21.65 30.65
N THR A 79 19.98 22.43 30.33
CA THR A 79 19.45 22.78 29.01
C THR A 79 20.36 22.50 27.81
N ASP A 80 19.97 21.54 26.95
CA ASP A 80 20.28 21.56 25.52
C ASP A 80 19.22 20.76 24.73
N SER A 81 18.12 21.43 24.39
CA SER A 81 17.13 20.96 23.39
C SER A 81 16.80 22.10 22.43
N ALA A 82 17.81 22.87 22.02
CA ALA A 82 17.68 23.78 20.90
C ALA A 82 17.97 23.02 19.59
N GLY A 83 16.92 22.72 18.83
CA GLY A 83 17.04 22.79 17.36
C GLY A 83 17.14 21.50 16.55
N LYS A 84 16.70 20.32 17.04
CA LYS A 84 16.37 19.24 16.08
C LYS A 84 15.06 19.60 15.39
N PRO A 85 15.00 19.78 14.06
CA PRO A 85 13.74 20.04 13.39
C PRO A 85 12.80 18.87 13.68
N ALA A 86 11.58 19.20 14.11
CA ALA A 86 10.55 18.22 14.36
C ALA A 86 10.32 17.39 13.08
N GLY A 87 10.32 16.06 13.21
CA GLY A 87 10.01 15.15 12.12
C GLY A 87 8.60 15.37 11.59
N VAL A 88 8.34 14.98 10.34
CA VAL A 88 7.02 15.15 9.69
C VAL A 88 5.87 14.48 10.46
N LEU A 89 6.17 13.46 11.27
CA LEU A 89 5.19 12.75 12.07
C LEU A 89 5.03 13.30 13.50
N ASP A 90 5.94 14.15 13.97
CA ASP A 90 5.98 14.62 15.36
C ASP A 90 4.66 15.24 15.84
N PRO A 91 3.95 16.07 15.04
CA PRO A 91 2.66 16.62 15.44
C PRO A 91 1.59 15.56 15.73
N TYR A 92 1.75 14.34 15.20
CA TYR A 92 0.77 13.25 15.30
C TYR A 92 1.15 12.20 16.35
N LEU A 93 2.40 12.16 16.81
CA LEU A 93 2.91 11.08 17.65
C LEU A 93 2.18 10.97 19.00
N ALA A 94 1.83 12.10 19.62
CA ALA A 94 1.15 12.09 20.92
C ALA A 94 -0.24 11.41 20.82
N ASP A 95 -1.02 11.75 19.80
CA ASP A 95 -2.34 11.15 19.60
C ASP A 95 -2.25 9.72 19.05
N ALA A 96 -1.24 9.42 18.22
CA ALA A 96 -0.96 8.06 17.79
C ALA A 96 -0.66 7.16 19.00
N ARG A 97 0.17 7.60 19.95
CA ARG A 97 0.48 6.84 21.18
C ARG A 97 -0.76 6.58 22.03
N LYS A 98 -1.65 7.56 22.17
CA LYS A 98 -2.94 7.36 22.88
C LYS A 98 -3.81 6.30 22.20
N ARG A 99 -3.86 6.29 20.86
CA ARG A 99 -4.63 5.29 20.10
C ARG A 99 -4.02 3.90 20.24
N VAL A 100 -2.71 3.77 20.10
CA VAL A 100 -1.99 2.50 20.26
C VAL A 100 -2.16 1.94 21.66
N ALA A 101 -2.09 2.77 22.72
CA ALA A 101 -2.32 2.33 24.11
C ALA A 101 -3.72 1.74 24.37
N GLN A 102 -4.69 1.97 23.48
CA GLN A 102 -6.05 1.43 23.56
C GLN A 102 -6.24 0.17 22.68
N MET A 103 -5.21 -0.26 21.96
CA MET A 103 -5.26 -1.44 21.10
C MET A 103 -4.92 -2.71 21.87
N THR A 104 -5.51 -3.81 21.41
CA THR A 104 -4.97 -5.15 21.69
C THR A 104 -3.74 -5.40 20.81
N LEU A 105 -2.83 -6.28 21.23
CA LEU A 105 -1.68 -6.69 20.42
C LEU A 105 -2.07 -7.12 18.99
N ARG A 106 -3.21 -7.81 18.84
CA ARG A 106 -3.73 -8.20 17.52
C ARG A 106 -3.99 -6.98 16.63
N GLN A 107 -4.56 -5.92 17.18
CA GLN A 107 -4.85 -4.70 16.44
C GLN A 107 -3.56 -3.93 16.12
N GLU A 108 -2.60 -3.86 17.05
CA GLU A 108 -1.28 -3.25 16.79
C GLU A 108 -0.58 -3.95 15.63
N VAL A 109 -0.53 -5.29 15.66
CA VAL A 109 0.03 -6.09 14.58
C VAL A 109 -0.72 -5.84 13.28
N GLY A 110 -2.06 -5.84 13.30
CA GLY A 110 -2.88 -5.53 12.12
C GLY A 110 -2.54 -4.17 11.50
N GLN A 111 -2.39 -3.13 12.32
CA GLN A 111 -2.05 -1.79 11.88
C GLN A 111 -0.65 -1.68 11.24
N ALA A 112 0.26 -2.62 11.51
CA ALA A 112 1.56 -2.69 10.86
C ALA A 112 1.51 -3.23 9.41
N PHE A 113 0.38 -3.79 8.98
CA PHE A 113 0.24 -4.35 7.63
C PHE A 113 -0.68 -3.53 6.71
N LEU A 114 -0.19 -3.35 5.49
CA LEU A 114 -0.99 -2.99 4.33
C LEU A 114 -1.28 -4.27 3.53
N PHE A 115 -2.52 -4.73 3.53
CA PHE A 115 -2.89 -5.96 2.82
C PHE A 115 -3.12 -5.68 1.33
N GLU A 116 -2.86 -6.63 0.44
CA GLU A 116 -3.54 -6.58 -0.85
C GLU A 116 -5.06 -6.68 -0.61
N CYS A 117 -5.84 -5.80 -1.24
CA CYS A 117 -7.29 -5.79 -1.07
C CYS A 117 -7.90 -7.16 -1.50
N PRO A 118 -8.59 -7.89 -0.60
CA PRO A 118 -9.18 -9.18 -0.95
C PRO A 118 -10.23 -9.10 -2.07
N ALA A 119 -10.40 -10.18 -2.83
CA ALA A 119 -11.44 -10.29 -3.87
C ALA A 119 -12.86 -10.19 -3.34
N SER A 120 -13.05 -10.82 -2.21
CA SER A 120 -14.29 -10.93 -1.50
C SER A 120 -13.97 -10.86 -0.02
N GLY A 121 -14.95 -10.44 0.79
CA GLY A 121 -14.76 -10.37 2.24
C GLY A 121 -13.81 -9.28 2.71
N ALA A 122 -13.48 -8.26 1.91
CA ALA A 122 -12.62 -7.15 2.34
C ALA A 122 -13.15 -6.44 3.62
N VAL A 123 -14.47 -6.27 3.75
CA VAL A 123 -15.08 -5.72 4.99
C VAL A 123 -14.85 -6.68 6.17
N ARG A 124 -15.09 -7.98 5.98
CA ARG A 124 -14.86 -9.00 7.02
C ARG A 124 -13.40 -9.05 7.47
N ALA A 125 -12.45 -8.89 6.54
CA ALA A 125 -11.03 -8.86 6.85
C ALA A 125 -10.65 -7.62 7.67
N ILE A 126 -11.31 -6.47 7.46
CA ILE A 126 -11.13 -5.29 8.31
C ILE A 126 -11.56 -5.60 9.74
N ASP A 127 -12.75 -6.17 9.90
CA ASP A 127 -13.30 -6.48 11.22
C ASP A 127 -12.44 -7.52 11.96
N GLN A 128 -11.91 -8.52 11.24
CA GLN A 128 -11.18 -9.64 11.82
C GLN A 128 -9.72 -9.30 12.16
N TYR A 129 -9.05 -8.52 11.29
CA TYR A 129 -7.60 -8.30 11.37
C TYR A 129 -7.20 -6.85 11.65
N SER A 130 -8.11 -5.88 11.50
CA SER A 130 -7.82 -4.45 11.70
C SER A 130 -6.54 -3.99 10.96
N PRO A 131 -6.44 -4.19 9.64
CA PRO A 131 -5.26 -3.81 8.87
C PRO A 131 -5.06 -2.29 8.90
N GLY A 132 -3.81 -1.84 8.77
CA GLY A 132 -3.50 -0.40 8.58
C GLY A 132 -4.06 0.15 7.27
N GLY A 133 -4.26 -0.73 6.29
CA GLY A 133 -4.89 -0.35 5.03
C GLY A 133 -4.92 -1.43 3.96
N TYR A 134 -5.30 -1.02 2.76
CA TYR A 134 -5.29 -1.85 1.56
C TYR A 134 -4.43 -1.27 0.45
N CYS A 135 -3.62 -2.14 -0.17
CA CYS A 135 -3.05 -1.94 -1.48
C CYS A 135 -4.07 -2.38 -2.55
N LEU A 136 -4.54 -1.42 -3.32
CA LEU A 136 -5.53 -1.57 -4.37
C LEU A 136 -4.83 -1.86 -5.70
N THR A 137 -5.25 -2.93 -6.37
CA THR A 137 -4.73 -3.35 -7.68
C THR A 137 -5.72 -3.00 -8.78
N GLU A 138 -5.37 -3.29 -10.04
CA GLU A 138 -6.20 -3.00 -11.22
C GLU A 138 -7.61 -3.57 -11.07
N ARG A 139 -7.74 -4.76 -10.48
CA ARG A 139 -9.01 -5.43 -10.20
C ARG A 139 -9.96 -4.61 -9.32
N ASN A 140 -9.44 -3.73 -8.48
CA ASN A 140 -10.27 -2.84 -7.68
C ASN A 140 -10.98 -1.78 -8.52
N PHE A 141 -10.50 -1.50 -9.73
CA PHE A 141 -10.95 -0.41 -10.60
C PHE A 141 -11.51 -0.87 -11.95
N ALA A 142 -10.99 -1.95 -12.54
CA ALA A 142 -11.35 -2.43 -13.86
C ALA A 142 -12.87 -2.69 -13.99
N GLY A 143 -13.46 -2.19 -15.08
CA GLY A 143 -14.90 -2.35 -15.39
C GLY A 143 -15.86 -1.61 -14.45
N LYS A 144 -15.35 -0.78 -13.54
CA LYS A 144 -16.16 -0.05 -12.55
C LYS A 144 -16.27 1.42 -12.91
N THR A 145 -17.43 1.99 -12.63
CA THR A 145 -17.66 3.44 -12.63
C THR A 145 -17.07 4.09 -11.38
N ALA A 146 -16.79 5.39 -11.44
CA ALA A 146 -16.32 6.15 -10.27
C ALA A 146 -17.28 6.05 -9.07
N ALA A 147 -18.60 5.96 -9.31
CA ALA A 147 -19.58 5.80 -8.25
C ALA A 147 -19.50 4.42 -7.57
N GLN A 148 -19.24 3.35 -8.32
CA GLN A 148 -19.02 2.01 -7.74
C GLN A 148 -17.74 1.98 -6.90
N VAL A 149 -16.63 2.52 -7.42
CA VAL A 149 -15.35 2.60 -6.70
C VAL A 149 -15.52 3.35 -5.38
N ARG A 150 -16.08 4.58 -5.42
CA ARG A 150 -16.32 5.38 -4.22
C ARG A 150 -17.16 4.66 -3.17
N ARG A 151 -18.26 4.02 -3.58
CA ARG A 151 -19.13 3.27 -2.64
C ARG A 151 -18.37 2.13 -1.98
N THR A 152 -17.58 1.39 -2.74
CA THR A 152 -16.77 0.28 -2.21
C THR A 152 -15.68 0.76 -1.26
N LEU A 153 -14.92 1.80 -1.62
CA LEU A 153 -13.86 2.32 -0.75
C LEU A 153 -14.44 2.98 0.52
N GLN A 154 -15.59 3.65 0.40
CA GLN A 154 -16.31 4.19 1.56
C GLN A 154 -16.81 3.07 2.49
N SER A 155 -17.25 1.92 1.97
CA SER A 155 -17.67 0.81 2.84
C SER A 155 -16.48 0.22 3.62
N TYR A 156 -15.26 0.27 3.07
CA TYR A 156 -14.05 -0.10 3.81
C TYR A 156 -13.75 0.89 4.93
N GLN A 157 -13.80 2.19 4.64
CA GLN A 157 -13.59 3.23 5.65
C GLN A 157 -14.63 3.15 6.77
N ASN A 158 -15.89 2.91 6.44
CA ASN A 158 -16.98 2.78 7.43
C ASN A 158 -16.83 1.55 8.35
N SER A 159 -16.16 0.48 7.89
CA SER A 159 -15.91 -0.72 8.70
C SER A 159 -14.73 -0.56 9.65
N SER A 160 -13.79 0.35 9.32
CA SER A 160 -12.56 0.49 10.08
C SER A 160 -12.71 1.50 11.21
N LYS A 161 -12.22 1.14 12.41
CA LYS A 161 -12.17 2.04 13.56
C LYS A 161 -11.11 3.13 13.40
N ILE A 162 -10.04 2.82 12.68
CA ILE A 162 -8.98 3.76 12.31
C ILE A 162 -9.05 3.91 10.78
N PRO A 163 -9.12 5.14 10.25
CA PRO A 163 -9.18 5.36 8.81
C PRO A 163 -8.05 4.61 8.09
N LEU A 164 -8.42 3.81 7.09
CA LEU A 164 -7.49 2.97 6.34
C LEU A 164 -6.64 3.80 5.40
N LEU A 165 -5.39 3.40 5.25
CA LEU A 165 -4.56 3.76 4.10
C LEU A 165 -5.04 2.97 2.88
N LEU A 166 -5.72 3.65 1.96
CA LEU A 166 -6.15 3.08 0.69
C LEU A 166 -5.13 3.51 -0.36
N ALA A 167 -4.16 2.64 -0.61
CA ALA A 167 -3.01 2.89 -1.45
C ALA A 167 -3.18 2.28 -2.85
N CYS A 168 -2.61 2.90 -3.88
CA CYS A 168 -2.48 2.29 -5.21
C CYS A 168 -1.20 2.71 -5.91
N ASP A 169 -0.79 1.99 -6.96
CA ASP A 169 0.30 2.39 -7.85
C ASP A 169 -0.22 3.15 -9.09
N GLU A 170 -0.39 4.46 -8.96
CA GLU A 170 -0.75 5.34 -10.09
C GLU A 170 0.46 6.18 -10.49
N GLU A 171 1.51 5.54 -11.01
CA GLU A 171 2.75 6.21 -11.46
C GLU A 171 2.55 6.91 -12.82
N GLY A 172 1.77 6.28 -13.70
CA GLY A 172 1.70 6.58 -15.12
C GLY A 172 2.58 5.65 -15.96
N GLY A 173 2.38 5.65 -17.29
CA GLY A 173 3.15 4.81 -18.20
C GLY A 173 2.80 3.33 -18.06
N THR A 174 3.77 2.48 -17.71
CA THR A 174 3.53 1.02 -17.59
C THR A 174 2.88 0.63 -16.26
N VAL A 175 2.93 1.48 -15.23
CA VAL A 175 2.35 1.20 -13.91
C VAL A 175 1.18 2.15 -13.65
N VAL A 176 -0.01 1.62 -13.90
CA VAL A 176 -1.29 2.30 -13.76
C VAL A 176 -2.31 1.30 -13.22
N ARG A 177 -3.15 1.72 -12.26
CA ARG A 177 -4.26 0.92 -11.74
C ARG A 177 -5.62 1.55 -12.03
N ILE A 178 -5.68 2.88 -12.13
CA ILE A 178 -6.92 3.65 -12.22
C ILE A 178 -7.13 4.22 -13.61
N SER A 179 -6.18 5.01 -14.13
CA SER A 179 -6.35 5.74 -15.40
C SER A 179 -6.38 4.84 -16.65
N SER A 180 -6.08 3.55 -16.50
CA SER A 180 -6.29 2.55 -17.55
C SER A 180 -7.78 2.24 -17.78
N ASN A 181 -8.65 2.55 -16.82
CA ASN A 181 -10.09 2.40 -16.97
C ASN A 181 -10.72 3.69 -17.55
N PRO A 182 -11.28 3.66 -18.77
CA PRO A 182 -11.87 4.84 -19.42
C PRO A 182 -13.13 5.37 -18.70
N ALA A 183 -13.74 4.59 -17.81
CA ALA A 183 -14.84 5.05 -16.97
C ALA A 183 -14.37 5.88 -15.75
N LEU A 184 -13.06 5.93 -15.49
CA LEU A 184 -12.46 6.66 -14.36
C LEU A 184 -11.59 7.83 -14.80
N ALA A 185 -10.91 7.72 -15.94
CA ALA A 185 -10.11 8.79 -16.52
C ALA A 185 -10.32 8.86 -18.04
N PRO A 186 -10.26 10.05 -18.65
CA PRO A 186 -10.41 10.20 -20.10
C PRO A 186 -9.23 9.59 -20.88
N GLU A 187 -8.05 9.59 -20.28
CA GLU A 187 -6.84 9.04 -20.86
C GLU A 187 -5.97 8.41 -19.78
N LYS A 188 -5.19 7.40 -20.19
CA LYS A 188 -4.18 6.79 -19.35
C LYS A 188 -3.04 7.78 -19.09
N PHE A 189 -2.63 7.95 -17.84
CA PHE A 189 -1.50 8.83 -17.52
C PHE A 189 -0.21 8.35 -18.19
N ALA A 190 0.54 9.30 -18.77
CA ALA A 190 1.84 9.04 -19.36
C ALA A 190 2.91 8.78 -18.27
N SER A 191 4.02 8.14 -18.64
CA SER A 191 5.15 7.94 -17.72
C SER A 191 5.77 9.29 -17.29
N PRO A 192 6.39 9.38 -16.11
CA PRO A 192 7.11 10.58 -15.67
C PRO A 192 8.12 11.09 -16.71
N ARG A 193 8.85 10.17 -17.38
CA ARG A 193 9.76 10.48 -18.49
C ARG A 193 9.06 11.17 -19.66
N GLN A 194 7.92 10.64 -20.11
CA GLN A 194 7.14 11.22 -21.22
C GLN A 194 6.55 12.58 -20.85
N VAL A 195 6.06 12.74 -19.60
CA VAL A 195 5.54 14.02 -19.13
C VAL A 195 6.65 15.06 -19.04
N PHE A 196 7.81 14.69 -18.50
CA PHE A 196 8.98 15.57 -18.45
C PHE A 196 9.45 15.98 -19.83
N ALA A 197 9.49 15.06 -20.81
CA ALA A 197 9.88 15.39 -22.19
C ALA A 197 8.95 16.42 -22.85
N LYS A 198 7.69 16.51 -22.42
CA LYS A 198 6.71 17.47 -22.97
C LYS A 198 6.83 18.88 -22.38
N GLY A 199 7.30 19.04 -21.15
CA GLY A 199 7.30 20.36 -20.48
C GLY A 199 8.09 20.46 -19.19
N GLY A 200 9.09 19.59 -19.01
CA GLY A 200 9.98 19.58 -17.85
C GLY A 200 9.27 19.37 -16.52
N LEU A 201 9.84 19.91 -15.45
CA LEU A 201 9.31 19.79 -14.09
C LEU A 201 7.91 20.40 -13.94
N SER A 202 7.60 21.48 -14.65
CA SER A 202 6.28 22.12 -14.60
C SER A 202 5.17 21.18 -15.07
N ALA A 203 5.39 20.48 -16.20
CA ALA A 203 4.43 19.48 -16.69
C ALA A 203 4.27 18.31 -15.71
N VAL A 204 5.35 17.89 -15.06
CA VAL A 204 5.32 16.79 -14.08
C VAL A 204 4.58 17.18 -12.80
N THR A 205 4.73 18.42 -12.32
CA THR A 205 3.95 18.94 -11.18
C THR A 205 2.46 18.94 -11.52
N ALA A 206 2.08 19.51 -12.67
CA ALA A 206 0.69 19.57 -13.11
C ALA A 206 0.07 18.17 -13.30
N ASP A 207 0.84 17.21 -13.83
CA ASP A 207 0.43 15.81 -13.94
C ASP A 207 0.28 15.13 -12.57
N THR A 208 1.19 15.40 -11.63
CA THR A 208 1.09 14.88 -10.26
C THR A 208 -0.17 15.39 -9.55
N GLU A 209 -0.49 16.68 -9.70
CA GLU A 209 -1.72 17.26 -9.16
C GLU A 209 -2.98 16.62 -9.76
N LYS A 210 -2.99 16.38 -11.09
CA LYS A 210 -4.11 15.70 -11.77
C LYS A 210 -4.30 14.29 -11.23
N LYS A 211 -3.21 13.54 -11.06
CA LYS A 211 -3.24 12.22 -10.42
C LYS A 211 -3.82 12.31 -9.02
N ALA A 212 -3.28 13.17 -8.16
CA ALA A 212 -3.74 13.33 -6.78
C ALA A 212 -5.23 13.68 -6.69
N LYS A 213 -5.72 14.59 -7.54
CA LYS A 213 -7.15 14.95 -7.63
C LYS A 213 -8.01 13.75 -8.03
N LEU A 214 -7.59 12.97 -9.03
CA LEU A 214 -8.29 11.76 -9.43
C LEU A 214 -8.36 10.74 -8.28
N LEU A 215 -7.22 10.43 -7.66
CA LEU A 215 -7.13 9.48 -6.54
C LEU A 215 -8.08 9.87 -5.41
N LYS A 216 -7.99 11.12 -4.95
CA LYS A 216 -8.83 11.67 -3.89
C LYS A 216 -10.31 11.60 -4.25
N SER A 217 -10.66 11.91 -5.50
CA SER A 217 -12.06 11.86 -5.96
C SER A 217 -12.66 10.46 -5.87
N LEU A 218 -11.85 9.40 -5.91
CA LEU A 218 -12.28 8.01 -5.81
C LEU A 218 -12.28 7.48 -4.37
N GLY A 219 -11.66 8.20 -3.43
CA GLY A 219 -11.45 7.78 -2.05
C GLY A 219 -10.09 7.10 -1.79
N VAL A 220 -9.19 7.10 -2.78
CA VAL A 220 -7.79 6.68 -2.60
C VAL A 220 -7.03 7.84 -1.94
N ASN A 221 -6.27 7.53 -0.88
CA ASN A 221 -5.62 8.54 -0.05
C ASN A 221 -4.10 8.37 0.06
N VAL A 222 -3.53 7.34 -0.55
CA VAL A 222 -2.08 7.18 -0.70
C VAL A 222 -1.75 6.78 -2.14
N ASN A 223 -0.82 7.47 -2.78
CA ASN A 223 -0.20 6.96 -4.01
C ASN A 223 1.16 6.34 -3.68
N LEU A 224 1.41 5.15 -4.21
CA LEU A 224 2.73 4.50 -4.16
C LEU A 224 3.61 5.09 -5.27
N ALA A 225 3.84 6.39 -5.23
CA ALA A 225 4.66 7.17 -6.16
C ALA A 225 5.12 8.44 -5.42
N PRO A 226 6.17 9.15 -5.85
CA PRO A 226 6.93 9.02 -7.09
C PRO A 226 8.03 7.95 -7.09
N VAL A 227 8.39 7.48 -8.28
CA VAL A 227 9.61 6.68 -8.53
C VAL A 227 10.82 7.61 -8.50
N CYS A 228 11.65 7.48 -7.47
CA CYS A 228 12.87 8.22 -7.20
C CYS A 228 14.11 7.59 -7.83
N ASP A 229 13.99 6.39 -8.39
CA ASP A 229 15.10 5.69 -9.03
C ASP A 229 15.64 6.45 -10.25
N ILE A 230 16.97 6.44 -10.37
CA ILE A 230 17.70 7.08 -11.47
C ILE A 230 18.12 5.99 -12.45
N SER A 231 17.68 6.11 -13.70
CA SER A 231 18.13 5.20 -14.76
C SER A 231 18.25 5.91 -16.12
N ALA A 232 19.44 5.77 -16.71
CA ALA A 232 19.75 6.18 -18.08
C ALA A 232 19.84 5.00 -19.05
N ASP A 233 19.92 3.76 -18.56
CA ASP A 233 20.07 2.57 -19.40
C ASP A 233 18.68 1.97 -19.76
N PRO A 234 18.28 2.00 -21.05
CA PRO A 234 17.01 1.44 -21.53
C PRO A 234 16.81 -0.04 -21.23
N LYS A 235 17.88 -0.79 -20.95
CA LYS A 235 17.81 -2.22 -20.63
C LYS A 235 17.38 -2.49 -19.18
N THR A 236 17.42 -1.48 -18.32
CA THR A 236 17.08 -1.66 -16.91
C THR A 236 15.57 -1.67 -16.71
N PHE A 237 15.09 -2.52 -15.81
CA PHE A 237 13.67 -2.68 -15.49
C PHE A 237 12.98 -1.35 -15.14
N ILE A 238 13.68 -0.47 -14.40
CA ILE A 238 13.12 0.78 -13.90
C ILE A 238 13.11 1.90 -14.95
N TYR A 239 13.79 1.74 -16.10
CA TYR A 239 14.01 2.80 -17.07
C TYR A 239 12.71 3.50 -17.53
N ALA A 240 11.70 2.70 -17.90
CA ALA A 240 10.42 3.20 -18.41
C ALA A 240 9.56 3.89 -17.33
N ARG A 241 9.84 3.62 -16.04
CA ARG A 241 9.12 4.16 -14.88
C ARG A 241 9.80 5.40 -14.29
N SER A 242 11.13 5.45 -14.38
CA SER A 242 11.95 6.58 -13.90
C SER A 242 11.63 7.89 -14.63
N LEU A 243 12.01 9.02 -14.03
CA LEU A 243 11.99 10.33 -14.68
C LEU A 243 12.96 10.39 -15.87
N GLY A 244 14.05 9.62 -15.82
CA GLY A 244 15.07 9.59 -16.87
C GLY A 244 16.02 10.76 -16.91
N ARG A 245 16.24 11.40 -15.75
CA ARG A 245 17.12 12.56 -15.60
C ARG A 245 18.19 12.26 -14.55
N ASP A 246 19.17 13.16 -14.44
CA ASP A 246 20.21 13.11 -13.41
C ASP A 246 19.62 13.19 -11.99
N ALA A 247 20.48 12.93 -11.00
CA ALA A 247 20.10 12.90 -9.58
C ALA A 247 19.51 14.24 -9.09
N LYS A 248 20.08 15.38 -9.53
CA LYS A 248 19.63 16.71 -9.11
C LYS A 248 18.22 17.01 -9.64
N THR A 249 17.97 16.71 -10.91
CA THR A 249 16.66 16.91 -11.53
C THR A 249 15.63 15.95 -10.93
N THR A 250 16.02 14.70 -10.67
CA THR A 250 15.15 13.71 -10.02
C THR A 250 14.83 14.11 -8.58
N ALA A 251 15.75 14.79 -7.89
CA ALA A 251 15.51 15.33 -6.56
C ALA A 251 14.49 16.48 -6.54
N GLU A 252 14.57 17.42 -7.49
CA GLU A 252 13.53 18.44 -7.63
C GLU A 252 12.18 17.84 -8.02
N PHE A 253 12.16 16.80 -8.87
CA PHE A 253 10.94 16.04 -9.16
C PHE A 253 10.33 15.41 -7.90
N ALA A 254 11.11 14.70 -7.10
CA ALA A 254 10.63 14.07 -5.86
C ALA A 254 10.04 15.12 -4.90
N LYS A 255 10.74 16.24 -4.69
CA LYS A 255 10.28 17.37 -3.88
C LYS A 255 8.96 17.96 -4.38
N LEU A 256 8.85 18.24 -5.69
CA LEU A 256 7.65 18.82 -6.28
C LEU A 256 6.47 17.85 -6.21
N SER A 257 6.70 16.56 -6.46
CA SER A 257 5.66 15.55 -6.36
C SER A 257 5.13 15.38 -4.93
N VAL A 258 6.02 15.36 -3.93
CA VAL A 258 5.62 15.30 -2.51
C VAL A 258 4.72 16.48 -2.14
N ARG A 259 5.11 17.70 -2.52
CA ARG A 259 4.31 18.91 -2.28
C ARG A 259 2.95 18.85 -2.98
N ALA A 260 2.93 18.48 -4.26
CA ALA A 260 1.69 18.38 -5.03
C ALA A 260 0.72 17.35 -4.43
N TYR A 261 1.19 16.19 -3.98
CA TYR A 261 0.35 15.21 -3.28
C TYR A 261 -0.18 15.77 -1.95
N ALA A 262 0.71 16.37 -1.14
CA ALA A 262 0.35 16.93 0.16
C ALA A 262 -0.69 18.07 0.05
N GLU A 263 -0.53 18.98 -0.90
CA GLU A 263 -1.48 20.08 -1.17
C GLU A 263 -2.87 19.57 -1.58
N GLN A 264 -2.94 18.42 -2.23
CA GLN A 264 -4.20 17.76 -2.55
C GLN A 264 -4.72 16.89 -1.39
N GLY A 265 -3.98 16.71 -0.31
CA GLY A 265 -4.35 15.86 0.83
C GLY A 265 -4.30 14.37 0.50
N VAL A 266 -3.34 13.96 -0.33
CA VAL A 266 -3.03 12.57 -0.67
C VAL A 266 -1.62 12.26 -0.18
N GLY A 267 -1.44 11.16 0.53
CA GLY A 267 -0.11 10.67 0.92
C GLY A 267 0.67 10.15 -0.29
N CYS A 268 2.00 10.18 -0.21
CA CYS A 268 2.87 9.66 -1.27
C CYS A 268 3.97 8.80 -0.66
N VAL A 269 4.58 7.94 -1.48
CA VAL A 269 5.63 7.02 -1.05
C VAL A 269 6.81 7.13 -2.01
N LEU A 270 7.95 7.59 -1.49
CA LEU A 270 9.20 7.62 -2.25
C LEU A 270 9.70 6.19 -2.47
N LYS A 271 10.03 5.83 -3.71
CA LYS A 271 10.47 4.46 -4.01
C LYS A 271 11.49 4.36 -5.14
N HIS A 272 12.37 3.36 -5.16
CA HIS A 272 12.50 2.27 -4.20
C HIS A 272 13.85 2.40 -3.50
N PHE A 273 13.86 2.73 -2.21
CA PHE A 273 15.09 2.96 -1.46
C PHE A 273 15.89 1.66 -1.29
N PRO A 274 17.23 1.65 -1.44
CA PRO A 274 18.15 2.78 -1.58
C PRO A 274 18.34 3.35 -2.99
N GLY A 275 17.56 2.87 -3.96
CA GLY A 275 17.65 3.18 -5.38
C GLY A 275 18.07 1.94 -6.15
N TYR A 276 17.27 1.55 -7.14
CA TYR A 276 17.58 0.41 -8.01
C TYR A 276 18.78 0.64 -8.95
N GLY A 277 19.35 1.86 -9.01
CA GLY A 277 20.33 2.34 -9.99
C GLY A 277 21.08 1.29 -10.83
N GLY A 278 20.43 0.85 -11.91
CA GLY A 278 20.99 -0.07 -12.90
C GLY A 278 20.95 -1.57 -12.57
N THR A 279 20.51 -1.99 -11.39
CA THR A 279 20.45 -3.40 -11.00
C THR A 279 19.35 -4.17 -11.75
N GLN A 280 19.55 -5.48 -11.89
CA GLN A 280 18.60 -6.41 -12.51
C GLN A 280 17.26 -6.47 -11.76
N ASP A 281 16.24 -6.97 -12.45
CA ASP A 281 14.85 -7.04 -11.97
C ASP A 281 14.69 -7.96 -10.74
N THR A 282 14.27 -7.39 -9.60
CA THR A 282 13.98 -8.11 -8.35
C THR A 282 12.78 -9.04 -8.42
N HIS A 283 11.93 -8.93 -9.45
CA HIS A 283 10.84 -9.89 -9.66
C HIS A 283 11.36 -11.25 -10.20
N THR A 284 12.64 -11.32 -10.59
CA THR A 284 13.26 -12.51 -11.23
C THR A 284 14.39 -13.15 -10.43
N GLY A 285 14.82 -12.54 -9.31
CA GLY A 285 15.89 -13.06 -8.45
C GLY A 285 16.36 -12.06 -7.42
N ALA A 286 17.28 -12.47 -6.53
CA ALA A 286 17.88 -11.56 -5.56
C ALA A 286 18.77 -10.52 -6.29
N ALA A 287 18.34 -9.26 -6.33
CA ALA A 287 19.17 -8.18 -6.87
C ALA A 287 20.26 -7.82 -5.86
N ARG A 288 21.52 -8.01 -6.24
CA ARG A 288 22.67 -7.59 -5.46
C ARG A 288 23.24 -6.31 -6.08
N ASP A 289 23.40 -5.29 -5.26
CA ASP A 289 24.00 -4.02 -5.64
C ASP A 289 25.40 -3.91 -5.02
N THR A 290 26.41 -3.85 -5.89
CA THR A 290 27.82 -3.81 -5.53
C THR A 290 28.39 -2.39 -5.58
N ARG A 291 27.56 -1.37 -5.86
CA ARG A 291 28.00 0.04 -5.84
C ARG A 291 28.39 0.43 -4.42
N SER A 292 29.42 1.27 -4.31
CA SER A 292 29.85 1.77 -3.00
C SER A 292 28.80 2.69 -2.36
N TYR A 293 28.80 2.77 -1.03
CA TYR A 293 27.93 3.70 -0.29
C TYR A 293 28.04 5.14 -0.80
N GLN A 294 29.27 5.58 -1.11
CA GLN A 294 29.53 6.91 -1.68
C GLN A 294 28.86 7.13 -3.04
N SER A 295 28.69 6.07 -3.84
CA SER A 295 27.95 6.15 -5.11
C SER A 295 26.48 6.47 -4.87
N PHE A 296 25.84 5.80 -3.91
CA PHE A 296 24.46 6.09 -3.54
C PHE A 296 24.31 7.51 -2.98
N GLN A 297 25.23 7.93 -2.09
CA GLN A 297 25.21 9.28 -1.51
C GLN A 297 25.29 10.39 -2.56
N LYS A 298 26.08 10.21 -3.62
CA LYS A 298 26.27 11.21 -4.68
C LYS A 298 25.15 11.18 -5.74
N SER A 299 24.27 10.19 -5.71
CA SER A 299 23.25 9.97 -6.75
C SER A 299 21.90 9.57 -6.14
N ASP A 300 21.72 8.29 -5.84
CA ASP A 300 20.43 7.67 -5.55
C ASP A 300 19.77 8.21 -4.27
N PHE A 301 20.54 8.68 -3.28
CA PHE A 301 20.00 9.26 -2.06
C PHE A 301 19.44 10.67 -2.25
N LEU A 302 19.90 11.42 -3.26
CA LEU A 302 19.52 12.83 -3.40
C LEU A 302 18.00 13.01 -3.58
N PRO A 303 17.30 12.19 -4.39
CA PRO A 303 15.84 12.29 -4.49
C PRO A 303 15.10 11.93 -3.20
N PHE A 304 15.57 10.93 -2.45
CA PHE A 304 14.95 10.58 -1.17
C PHE A 304 15.15 11.70 -0.14
N GLN A 305 16.36 12.25 -0.04
CA GLN A 305 16.65 13.39 0.86
C GLN A 305 15.77 14.59 0.54
N ALA A 306 15.62 14.96 -0.74
CA ALA A 306 14.78 16.07 -1.16
C ALA A 306 13.29 15.82 -0.88
N GLY A 307 12.81 14.59 -1.09
CA GLY A 307 11.44 14.20 -0.77
C GLY A 307 11.15 14.22 0.74
N ILE A 308 12.05 13.68 1.56
CA ILE A 308 11.96 13.71 3.04
C ILE A 308 11.92 15.17 3.53
N ALA A 309 12.85 16.01 3.06
CA ALA A 309 12.91 17.42 3.40
C ALA A 309 11.65 18.20 2.96
N SER A 310 10.89 17.65 2.02
CA SER A 310 9.62 18.21 1.54
C SER A 310 8.38 17.67 2.24
N GLY A 311 8.55 16.78 3.23
CA GLY A 311 7.46 16.23 4.04
C GLY A 311 6.95 14.86 3.61
N ALA A 312 7.74 14.06 2.88
CA ALA A 312 7.37 12.68 2.61
C ALA A 312 7.31 11.87 3.92
N ALA A 313 6.16 11.29 4.22
CA ALA A 313 5.96 10.49 5.43
C ALA A 313 6.36 9.02 5.26
N CYS A 314 6.45 8.53 4.01
CA CYS A 314 6.65 7.12 3.69
C CYS A 314 7.74 6.93 2.64
N ILE A 315 8.54 5.88 2.83
CA ILE A 315 9.54 5.40 1.89
C ILE A 315 9.33 3.90 1.71
N MET A 316 9.36 3.44 0.47
CA MET A 316 9.32 2.01 0.15
C MET A 316 10.74 1.51 -0.06
N ILE A 317 11.09 0.43 0.63
CA ILE A 317 12.40 -0.22 0.56
C ILE A 317 12.35 -1.33 -0.50
N SER A 318 13.34 -1.39 -1.39
CA SER A 318 13.48 -2.46 -2.39
C SER A 318 13.98 -3.77 -1.79
N HIS A 319 13.75 -4.87 -2.50
CA HIS A 319 14.27 -6.20 -2.15
C HIS A 319 15.67 -6.44 -2.74
N ASN A 320 16.60 -5.51 -2.51
CA ASN A 320 17.99 -5.61 -2.94
C ASN A 320 18.93 -5.88 -1.75
N THR A 321 19.94 -6.72 -1.97
CA THR A 321 21.08 -6.84 -1.05
C THR A 321 22.11 -5.80 -1.46
N VAL A 322 22.50 -4.90 -0.55
CA VAL A 322 23.54 -3.90 -0.80
C VAL A 322 24.77 -4.28 0.00
N GLU A 323 25.92 -4.37 -0.66
CA GLU A 323 27.18 -4.81 -0.04
C GLU A 323 27.96 -3.69 0.68
N CYS A 324 27.48 -2.47 0.58
CA CYS A 324 28.25 -1.24 0.75
C CYS A 324 28.86 -1.02 2.13
#